data_AF-A0A5B8VRZ2-F1
#
_entry.id   AF-A0A5B8VRZ2-F1
#
_cell.length_a   1.000
_cell.length_b   1.000
_cell.length_c   1.000
_cell.angle_alpha   90.00
_cell.angle_beta   90.00
_cell.angle_gamma   90.00
#
_symmetry.space_group_name_H-M   'P 1'
#
loop_
_entity.id
_entity.type
_entity.pdbx_description
1 polymer ?
#
loop_
_entity_poly.entity_id
_entity_poly.type
_entity_poly.pdbx_seq_one_letter_code
_entity_poly.pdbx_strand_id
1 'polypeptide(L)'
;MPPKKEWATVLNKLAPIPVEDSLYVQWENIDSMWTKYNFEHPAMTGIYGMLPGDGVNKVIMQKTFQKVLDDWKFDTGWGWDFPMLAMCAARLDRPLDAVNMLLSPSRKFNFDVHGLVGGGNPYPYFPANGGLLYAVAMMTAGWQGDNGVHEPGWPKDGSWVVKWEDIKQAL
;
A
#
# COMPACT_ATOMS: atom_id res chain seq x y z
N MET A 1 -25.40 -4.32 -14.31
CA MET A 1 -25.66 -5.45 -15.25
C MET A 1 -25.74 -6.73 -14.43
N PRO A 2 -26.56 -7.72 -14.82
CA PRO A 2 -26.58 -9.01 -14.12
C PRO A 2 -25.24 -9.73 -14.29
N PRO A 3 -24.77 -10.50 -13.28
CA PRO A 3 -23.51 -11.23 -13.36
C PRO A 3 -23.56 -12.32 -14.44
N LYS A 4 -22.48 -12.44 -15.22
CA LYS A 4 -22.33 -13.47 -16.28
C LYS A 4 -21.67 -14.73 -15.71
N LYS A 5 -22.26 -15.90 -15.95
CA LYS A 5 -21.77 -17.19 -15.44
C LYS A 5 -20.36 -17.52 -15.96
N GLU A 6 -20.06 -17.09 -17.18
CA GLU A 6 -18.77 -17.27 -17.84
C GLU A 6 -17.66 -16.55 -17.07
N TRP A 7 -17.95 -15.34 -16.54
CA TRP A 7 -16.99 -14.57 -15.75
C TRP A 7 -16.69 -15.23 -14.40
N ALA A 8 -17.70 -15.76 -13.72
CA ALA A 8 -17.51 -16.51 -12.48
C ALA A 8 -16.67 -17.79 -12.72
N THR A 9 -16.87 -18.46 -13.85
CA THR A 9 -16.09 -19.65 -14.22
C THR A 9 -14.61 -19.33 -14.42
N VAL A 10 -14.30 -18.19 -15.06
CA VAL A 10 -12.91 -17.73 -15.23
C VAL A 10 -12.30 -17.32 -13.89
N LEU A 11 -13.03 -16.51 -13.09
CA LEU A 11 -12.58 -16.04 -11.77
C LEU A 11 -12.18 -17.23 -10.87
N ASN A 12 -13.02 -18.26 -10.82
CA ASN A 12 -12.79 -19.46 -10.00
C ASN A 12 -11.63 -20.35 -10.49
N LYS A 13 -11.06 -20.06 -11.67
CA LYS A 13 -9.93 -20.78 -12.26
C LYS A 13 -8.64 -19.97 -12.29
N LEU A 14 -8.64 -18.74 -11.77
CA LEU A 14 -7.42 -17.96 -11.63
C LEU A 14 -6.49 -18.65 -10.63
N ALA A 15 -5.18 -18.54 -10.88
CA ALA A 15 -4.18 -19.03 -9.96
C ALA A 15 -4.31 -18.32 -8.59
N PRO A 16 -4.02 -19.03 -7.48
CA PRO A 16 -3.93 -18.37 -6.18
C PRO A 16 -2.79 -17.35 -6.17
N ILE A 17 -2.86 -16.39 -5.25
CA ILE A 17 -1.77 -15.43 -5.02
C ILE A 17 -0.54 -16.22 -4.54
N PRO A 18 0.65 -16.05 -5.16
CA PRO A 18 1.81 -16.88 -4.85
C PRO A 18 2.36 -16.57 -3.46
N VAL A 19 2.63 -17.64 -2.69
CA VAL A 19 3.10 -17.60 -1.31
C VAL A 19 4.28 -18.55 -1.14
N GLU A 20 5.34 -18.09 -0.48
CA GLU A 20 6.50 -18.88 -0.07
C GLU A 20 6.80 -18.59 1.40
N ASP A 21 7.01 -19.62 2.22
CA ASP A 21 7.33 -19.48 3.65
C ASP A 21 6.40 -18.53 4.44
N SER A 22 5.09 -18.57 4.13
CA SER A 22 4.07 -17.67 4.71
C SER A 22 4.26 -16.18 4.39
N LEU A 23 4.90 -15.85 3.28
CA LEU A 23 5.06 -14.51 2.74
C LEU A 23 4.57 -14.46 1.29
N TYR A 24 3.94 -13.36 0.89
CA TYR A 24 3.61 -13.15 -0.53
C TYR A 24 4.88 -12.88 -1.33
N VAL A 25 4.98 -13.50 -2.50
CA VAL A 25 6.11 -13.30 -3.42
C VAL A 25 5.68 -12.64 -4.72
N GLN A 26 6.62 -12.04 -5.47
CA GLN A 26 6.29 -11.28 -6.68
C GLN A 26 5.70 -12.15 -7.80
N TRP A 27 6.23 -13.36 -8.00
CA TRP A 27 5.72 -14.33 -8.96
C TRP A 27 6.00 -15.75 -8.49
N GLU A 28 5.32 -16.72 -9.11
CA GLU A 28 5.45 -18.14 -8.75
C GLU A 28 6.86 -18.68 -9.01
N ASN A 29 7.40 -19.46 -8.08
CA ASN A 29 8.72 -20.11 -8.17
C ASN A 29 9.91 -19.13 -8.27
N ILE A 30 9.79 -17.91 -7.74
CA ILE A 30 10.91 -16.97 -7.67
C ILE A 30 11.98 -17.45 -6.68
N ASP A 31 13.22 -17.67 -7.15
CA ASP A 31 14.33 -17.99 -6.26
C ASP A 31 14.83 -16.75 -5.52
N SER A 32 14.99 -16.86 -4.19
CA SER A 32 15.70 -15.90 -3.35
C SER A 32 15.15 -14.46 -3.44
N MET A 33 13.83 -14.31 -3.58
CA MET A 33 13.18 -13.01 -3.75
C MET A 33 13.62 -11.97 -2.72
N TRP A 34 13.53 -12.33 -1.43
CA TRP A 34 13.75 -11.42 -0.31
C TRP A 34 15.21 -10.94 -0.16
N THR A 35 16.13 -11.41 -1.01
CA THR A 35 17.54 -11.01 -0.98
C THR A 35 18.04 -10.48 -2.33
N LYS A 36 17.74 -11.19 -3.43
CA LYS A 36 18.17 -10.80 -4.79
C LYS A 36 17.21 -9.80 -5.43
N TYR A 37 15.92 -9.91 -5.14
CA TYR A 37 14.83 -9.16 -5.79
C TYR A 37 14.02 -8.28 -4.81
N ASN A 38 14.63 -7.88 -3.70
CA ASN A 38 14.06 -6.94 -2.72
C ASN A 38 14.34 -5.47 -3.09
N PHE A 39 14.17 -5.15 -4.37
CA PHE A 39 14.38 -3.84 -4.98
C PHE A 39 13.21 -3.57 -5.96
N GLU A 40 13.11 -2.36 -6.53
CA GLU A 40 11.92 -1.93 -7.27
C GLU A 40 10.65 -1.88 -6.39
N HIS A 41 9.47 -1.96 -7.00
CA HIS A 41 8.18 -1.91 -6.32
C HIS A 41 7.98 -3.09 -5.35
N PRO A 42 7.63 -2.86 -4.07
CA PRO A 42 7.12 -3.91 -3.19
C PRO A 42 5.67 -4.27 -3.55
N ALA A 43 5.43 -4.63 -4.82
CA ALA A 43 4.11 -4.70 -5.46
C ALA A 43 3.11 -5.63 -4.75
N MET A 44 3.59 -6.61 -3.99
CA MET A 44 2.76 -7.49 -3.17
C MET A 44 1.96 -6.71 -2.13
N THR A 45 2.42 -5.56 -1.64
CA THR A 45 1.62 -4.73 -0.74
C THR A 45 0.48 -4.02 -1.47
N GLY A 46 0.61 -3.81 -2.78
CA GLY A 46 -0.40 -3.16 -3.62
C GLY A 46 -1.70 -3.95 -3.76
N ILE A 47 -1.65 -5.29 -3.66
CA ILE A 47 -2.85 -6.14 -3.73
C ILE A 47 -3.79 -5.94 -2.54
N TYR A 48 -3.30 -5.36 -1.44
CA TYR A 48 -4.09 -5.04 -0.26
C TYR A 48 -4.11 -3.54 0.07
N GLY A 49 -3.10 -2.77 -0.35
CA GLY A 49 -3.06 -1.31 -0.19
C GLY A 49 -3.87 -0.56 -1.25
N MET A 50 -3.70 -0.90 -2.52
CA MET A 50 -4.40 -0.22 -3.63
C MET A 50 -5.65 -0.97 -4.07
N LEU A 51 -5.58 -2.30 -4.15
CA LEU A 51 -6.71 -3.14 -4.55
C LEU A 51 -7.58 -3.54 -3.34
N PRO A 52 -8.85 -3.95 -3.53
CA PRO A 52 -9.76 -4.29 -2.44
C PRO A 52 -9.31 -5.47 -1.55
N GLY A 53 -8.34 -6.26 -1.99
CA GLY A 53 -7.83 -7.40 -1.21
C GLY A 53 -8.52 -8.73 -1.48
N ASP A 54 -9.20 -8.89 -2.62
CA ASP A 54 -9.84 -10.17 -2.98
C ASP A 54 -8.82 -11.32 -2.98
N GLY A 55 -9.10 -12.37 -2.20
CA GLY A 55 -8.21 -13.53 -2.04
C GLY A 55 -6.99 -13.30 -1.14
N VAL A 56 -6.81 -12.11 -0.58
CA VAL A 56 -5.70 -11.80 0.34
C VAL A 56 -5.96 -12.39 1.73
N ASN A 57 -4.99 -13.12 2.24
CA ASN A 57 -4.91 -13.55 3.63
C ASN A 57 -4.21 -12.46 4.44
N LYS A 58 -4.96 -11.81 5.34
CA LYS A 58 -4.45 -10.71 6.17
C LYS A 58 -3.25 -11.10 7.04
N VAL A 59 -3.19 -12.34 7.55
CA VAL A 59 -2.07 -12.80 8.39
C VAL A 59 -0.79 -12.91 7.58
N ILE A 60 -0.87 -13.42 6.34
CA ILE A 60 0.27 -13.46 5.40
C ILE A 60 0.67 -12.04 5.02
N MET A 61 -0.31 -11.16 4.75
CA MET A 61 -0.04 -9.77 4.41
C MET A 61 0.64 -9.00 5.55
N GLN A 62 0.25 -9.22 6.82
CA GLN A 62 0.96 -8.64 7.98
C GLN A 62 2.44 -9.03 8.01
N LYS A 63 2.73 -10.33 7.84
CA LYS A 63 4.11 -10.84 7.81
C LYS A 63 4.88 -10.29 6.61
N THR A 64 4.24 -10.25 5.44
CA THR A 64 4.81 -9.72 4.20
C THR A 64 5.14 -8.24 4.35
N PHE A 65 4.21 -7.45 4.90
CA PHE A 65 4.39 -6.03 5.11
C PHE A 65 5.54 -5.76 6.09
N GLN A 66 5.62 -6.51 7.20
CA GLN A 66 6.76 -6.42 8.12
C GLN A 66 8.08 -6.75 7.42
N LYS A 67 8.12 -7.82 6.61
CA LYS A 67 9.32 -8.20 5.86
C LYS A 67 9.76 -7.13 4.86
N VAL A 68 8.81 -6.44 4.23
CA VAL A 68 9.08 -5.29 3.37
C VAL A 68 9.70 -4.13 4.18
N LEU A 69 9.17 -3.81 5.36
CA LEU A 69 9.77 -2.78 6.21
C LEU A 69 11.20 -3.11 6.63
N ASP A 70 11.47 -4.38 6.94
CA ASP A 70 12.77 -4.82 7.46
C ASP A 70 13.85 -4.86 6.36
N ASP A 71 13.51 -5.37 5.17
CA ASP A 71 14.51 -5.77 4.17
C ASP A 71 14.44 -5.02 2.85
N TRP A 72 13.35 -4.30 2.56
CA TRP A 72 13.19 -3.71 1.23
C TRP A 72 14.12 -2.52 1.02
N LYS A 73 14.77 -2.48 -0.15
CA LYS A 73 15.71 -1.41 -0.49
C LYS A 73 14.96 -0.20 -1.01
N PHE A 74 14.28 0.55 -0.14
CA PHE A 74 13.37 1.65 -0.54
C PHE A 74 13.98 2.70 -1.47
N ASP A 75 15.27 3.00 -1.34
CA ASP A 75 15.98 3.93 -2.24
C ASP A 75 16.14 3.42 -3.69
N THR A 76 15.81 2.15 -3.95
CA THR A 76 15.76 1.54 -5.29
C THR A 76 14.34 1.48 -5.86
N GLY A 77 13.32 1.89 -5.09
CA GLY A 77 11.93 1.92 -5.54
C GLY A 77 11.56 3.23 -6.23
N TRP A 78 10.29 3.59 -6.13
CA TRP A 78 9.67 4.76 -6.75
C TRP A 78 8.80 5.51 -5.77
N GLY A 79 8.62 6.81 -5.99
CA GLY A 79 7.88 7.64 -5.04
C GLY A 79 6.43 7.22 -4.78
N TRP A 80 5.77 6.50 -5.69
CA TRP A 80 4.40 6.03 -5.43
C TRP A 80 4.34 4.76 -4.56
N ASP A 81 5.47 4.10 -4.31
CA ASP A 81 5.53 2.94 -3.43
C ASP A 81 5.16 3.32 -1.99
N PHE A 82 5.55 4.51 -1.54
CA PHE A 82 5.31 4.99 -0.17
C PHE A 82 3.82 5.18 0.15
N PRO A 83 3.01 5.87 -0.68
CA PRO A 83 1.57 5.90 -0.46
C PRO A 83 0.91 4.53 -0.65
N MET A 84 1.40 3.67 -1.55
CA MET A 84 0.92 2.28 -1.65
C MET A 84 1.14 1.51 -0.33
N LEU A 85 2.32 1.63 0.27
CA LEU A 85 2.67 1.03 1.55
C LEU A 85 1.83 1.63 2.68
N ALA A 86 1.62 2.94 2.67
CA ALA A 86 0.79 3.61 3.67
C ALA A 86 -0.65 3.10 3.67
N MET A 87 -1.26 2.95 2.49
CA MET A 87 -2.61 2.39 2.37
C MET A 87 -2.69 0.93 2.82
N CYS A 88 -1.64 0.14 2.53
CA CYS A 88 -1.55 -1.24 3.02
C CYS A 88 -1.46 -1.27 4.56
N ALA A 89 -0.59 -0.46 5.15
CA ALA A 89 -0.43 -0.33 6.60
C ALA A 89 -1.74 0.09 7.28
N ALA A 90 -2.44 1.08 6.74
CA ALA A 90 -3.73 1.53 7.24
C ALA A 90 -4.76 0.39 7.27
N ARG A 91 -4.87 -0.38 6.18
CA ARG A 91 -5.76 -1.56 6.09
C ARG A 91 -5.35 -2.74 6.96
N LEU A 92 -4.10 -2.77 7.40
CA LEU A 92 -3.55 -3.76 8.33
C LEU A 92 -3.66 -3.31 9.80
N ASP A 93 -4.41 -2.25 10.11
CA ASP A 93 -4.53 -1.69 11.45
C ASP A 93 -3.17 -1.24 12.02
N ARG A 94 -2.27 -0.77 11.14
CA ARG A 94 -0.93 -0.23 11.47
C ARG A 94 -0.83 1.26 11.13
N PRO A 95 -1.63 2.13 11.78
CA PRO A 95 -1.73 3.53 11.36
C PRO A 95 -0.45 4.34 11.58
N LEU A 96 0.37 3.99 12.58
CA LEU A 96 1.67 4.65 12.78
C LEU A 96 2.64 4.34 11.63
N ASP A 97 2.68 3.09 11.16
CA ASP A 97 3.47 2.74 9.99
C ASP A 97 2.94 3.39 8.72
N ALA A 98 1.62 3.56 8.60
CA ALA A 98 1.01 4.29 7.50
C ALA A 98 1.53 5.75 7.43
N VAL A 99 1.49 6.45 8.56
CA VAL A 99 2.06 7.81 8.69
C VAL A 99 3.56 7.80 8.40
N ASN A 100 4.32 6.87 8.95
CA ASN A 100 5.77 6.79 8.75
C ASN A 100 6.14 6.57 7.28
N MET A 101 5.36 5.79 6.53
CA MET A 101 5.57 5.63 5.09
C MET A 101 5.34 6.95 4.32
N LEU A 102 4.32 7.72 4.70
CA LEU A 102 4.07 9.05 4.12
C LEU A 102 5.09 10.12 4.55
N LEU A 103 5.85 9.86 5.60
CA LEU A 103 6.93 10.72 6.10
C LEU A 103 8.32 10.11 5.85
N SER A 104 8.41 9.14 4.93
CA SER A 104 9.64 8.39 4.69
C SER A 104 10.80 9.30 4.30
N PRO A 105 12.00 9.11 4.88
CA PRO A 105 13.19 9.88 4.55
C PRO A 105 13.87 9.40 3.25
N SER A 106 13.29 8.43 2.54
CA SER A 106 13.88 7.93 1.29
C SER A 106 14.00 9.04 0.25
N ARG A 107 15.11 9.01 -0.49
CA ARG A 107 15.33 9.92 -1.62
C ARG A 107 14.25 9.80 -2.70
N LYS A 108 13.61 8.63 -2.79
CA LYS A 108 12.49 8.37 -3.71
C LYS A 108 11.18 9.04 -3.29
N PHE A 109 11.05 9.54 -2.06
CA PHE A 109 9.84 10.23 -1.59
C PHE A 109 10.13 11.63 -1.02
N ASN A 110 11.23 12.24 -1.43
CA ASN A 110 11.57 13.59 -1.00
C ASN A 110 10.80 14.64 -1.80
N PHE A 111 10.36 15.70 -1.13
CA PHE A 111 9.63 16.82 -1.71
C PHE A 111 10.53 18.04 -1.83
N ASP A 112 10.48 18.72 -2.97
CA ASP A 112 11.16 20.00 -3.14
C ASP A 112 10.38 21.15 -2.46
N VAL A 113 10.92 22.37 -2.55
CA VAL A 113 10.29 23.57 -1.96
C VAL A 113 8.92 23.92 -2.56
N HIS A 114 8.59 23.38 -3.74
CA HIS A 114 7.29 23.53 -4.38
C HIS A 114 6.34 22.39 -4.04
N GLY A 115 6.77 21.43 -3.23
CA GLY A 115 5.99 20.24 -2.88
C GLY A 115 5.93 19.20 -3.99
N LEU A 116 6.84 19.23 -4.97
CA LEU A 116 6.93 18.22 -6.02
C LEU A 116 7.90 17.11 -5.61
N VAL A 117 7.52 15.86 -5.81
CA VAL A 117 8.42 14.74 -5.52
C VAL A 117 9.57 14.72 -6.53
N GLY A 118 10.79 14.85 -6.00
CA GLY A 118 12.06 14.84 -6.72
C GLY A 118 13.09 13.97 -6.01
N GLY A 119 14.33 13.91 -6.50
CA GLY A 119 15.42 13.23 -5.78
C GLY A 119 15.64 11.74 -6.11
N GLY A 120 15.35 11.31 -7.34
CA GLY A 120 15.61 9.93 -7.80
C GLY A 120 14.49 9.32 -8.63
N ASN A 121 13.41 10.09 -8.83
CA ASN A 121 12.34 9.81 -9.78
C ASN A 121 12.46 10.72 -11.02
N PRO A 122 11.82 10.36 -12.15
CA PRO A 122 11.58 11.28 -13.26
C PRO A 122 10.85 12.53 -12.78
N TYR A 123 11.39 13.71 -13.05
CA TYR A 123 10.88 14.96 -12.48
C TYR A 123 10.02 15.76 -13.47
N PRO A 124 8.84 16.29 -13.07
CA PRO A 124 8.15 16.05 -11.79
C PRO A 124 7.47 14.67 -11.74
N TYR A 125 7.48 14.02 -10.56
CA TYR A 125 6.91 12.68 -10.40
C TYR A 125 5.51 12.68 -9.76
N PHE A 126 4.49 13.03 -10.54
CA PHE A 126 3.12 13.13 -10.04
C PHE A 126 2.49 11.85 -9.46
N PRO A 127 2.88 10.61 -9.81
CA PRO A 127 2.33 9.42 -9.15
C PRO A 127 2.52 9.44 -7.63
N ALA A 128 3.65 9.96 -7.14
CA ALA A 128 3.92 10.07 -5.72
C ALA A 128 3.06 11.15 -5.04
N ASN A 129 2.95 12.33 -5.66
CA ASN A 129 2.10 13.42 -5.17
C ASN A 129 0.61 13.01 -5.14
N GLY A 130 0.10 12.42 -6.22
CA GLY A 130 -1.28 11.96 -6.29
C GLY A 130 -1.54 10.80 -5.32
N GLY A 131 -0.59 9.88 -5.21
CA GLY A 131 -0.64 8.79 -4.24
C GLY A 131 -0.69 9.30 -2.80
N LEU A 132 0.12 10.30 -2.44
CA LEU A 132 0.09 10.93 -1.11
C LEU A 132 -1.31 11.47 -0.79
N LEU A 133 -1.88 12.27 -1.69
CA LEU A 133 -3.21 12.85 -1.50
C LEU A 133 -4.28 11.77 -1.35
N TYR A 134 -4.22 10.73 -2.19
CA TYR A 134 -5.18 9.62 -2.14
C TYR A 134 -5.04 8.80 -0.85
N ALA A 135 -3.80 8.48 -0.43
CA ALA A 135 -3.55 7.74 0.80
C ALA A 135 -4.05 8.51 2.04
N VAL A 136 -3.79 9.81 2.12
CA VAL A 136 -4.30 10.67 3.20
C VAL A 136 -5.83 10.70 3.20
N ALA A 137 -6.47 10.84 2.04
CA ALA A 137 -7.92 10.82 1.92
C ALA A 137 -8.51 9.47 2.37
N MET A 138 -7.93 8.35 1.93
CA MET A 138 -8.33 7.01 2.32
C MET A 138 -8.13 6.75 3.82
N MET A 139 -6.99 7.16 4.40
CA MET A 139 -6.74 7.03 5.84
C MET A 139 -7.75 7.82 6.67
N THR A 140 -8.25 8.94 6.13
CA THR A 140 -9.13 9.88 6.81
C THR A 140 -10.62 9.52 6.67
N ALA A 141 -11.10 9.38 5.43
CA ALA A 141 -12.51 9.10 5.15
C ALA A 141 -12.83 7.60 5.11
N GLY A 142 -11.80 6.74 5.15
CA GLY A 142 -11.94 5.29 5.16
C GLY A 142 -12.05 4.66 3.78
N TRP A 143 -12.41 3.39 3.77
CA TRP A 143 -12.52 2.52 2.59
C TRP A 143 -13.62 1.48 2.79
N GLN A 144 -14.09 0.85 1.71
CA GLN A 144 -15.08 -0.22 1.86
C GLN A 144 -14.58 -1.36 2.77
N GLY A 145 -15.34 -1.66 3.83
CA GLY A 145 -15.00 -2.71 4.79
C GLY A 145 -14.10 -2.26 5.95
N ASP A 146 -13.94 -0.95 6.17
CA ASP A 146 -13.31 -0.34 7.35
C ASP A 146 -14.13 -0.46 8.65
N ASN A 147 -15.28 -1.12 8.60
CA ASN A 147 -16.23 -1.28 9.71
C ASN A 147 -16.77 0.05 10.28
N GLY A 148 -16.73 1.15 9.52
CA GLY A 148 -17.21 2.46 9.96
C GLY A 148 -16.35 3.07 11.07
N VAL A 149 -15.10 2.62 11.23
CA VAL A 149 -14.15 3.24 12.17
C VAL A 149 -13.88 4.67 11.71
N HIS A 150 -14.07 5.64 12.60
CA HIS A 150 -13.78 7.04 12.29
C HIS A 150 -12.28 7.24 12.10
N GLU A 151 -11.87 7.78 10.94
CA GLU A 151 -10.48 8.06 10.57
C GLU A 151 -9.58 6.81 10.69
N PRO A 152 -9.91 5.72 9.98
CA PRO A 152 -9.39 4.38 10.28
C PRO A 152 -7.88 4.24 10.06
N GLY A 153 -7.27 5.08 9.22
CA GLY A 153 -5.84 5.03 8.94
C GLY A 153 -4.97 5.86 9.88
N TRP A 154 -5.52 6.48 10.93
CA TRP A 154 -4.78 7.37 11.83
C TRP A 154 -4.57 6.82 13.23
N PRO A 155 -3.43 7.10 13.90
CA PRO A 155 -3.20 6.67 15.27
C PRO A 155 -4.27 7.19 16.23
N LYS A 156 -4.71 6.32 17.16
CA LYS A 156 -5.76 6.64 18.16
C LYS A 156 -5.22 6.91 19.56
N ASP A 157 -3.90 7.00 19.69
CA ASP A 157 -3.19 7.25 20.95
C ASP A 157 -3.06 8.75 21.31
N GLY A 158 -3.65 9.63 20.50
CA GLY A 158 -3.59 11.08 20.69
C GLY A 158 -2.34 11.76 20.12
N SER A 159 -1.44 11.01 19.45
CA SER A 159 -0.29 11.59 18.75
C SER A 159 -0.68 12.45 17.55
N TRP A 160 -1.87 12.23 16.98
CA TRP A 160 -2.43 12.98 15.88
C TRP A 160 -3.84 13.48 16.21
N VAL A 161 -4.10 14.75 15.87
CA VAL A 161 -5.45 15.33 15.89
C VAL A 161 -5.83 15.63 14.45
N VAL A 162 -6.72 14.80 13.90
CA VAL A 162 -7.14 14.89 12.49
C VAL A 162 -8.38 15.78 12.39
N LYS A 163 -8.42 16.60 11.35
CA LYS A 163 -9.56 17.44 10.98
C LYS A 163 -9.70 17.42 9.47
N TRP A 164 -10.92 17.20 9.00
CA TRP A 164 -11.20 17.08 7.58
C TRP A 164 -12.66 17.42 7.28
N GLU A 165 -12.91 17.79 6.03
CA GLU A 165 -14.24 18.10 5.50
C GLU A 165 -14.32 17.63 4.05
N ASP A 166 -15.54 17.30 3.59
CA ASP A 166 -15.86 17.02 2.18
C ASP A 166 -15.02 15.94 1.46
N ILE A 167 -14.32 15.07 2.20
CA ILE A 167 -13.65 13.90 1.64
C ILE A 167 -14.64 12.74 1.50
N LYS A 168 -14.64 12.08 0.35
CA LYS A 168 -15.43 10.88 0.12
C LYS A 168 -14.64 9.65 0.53
N GLN A 169 -15.34 8.67 1.13
CA GLN A 169 -14.79 7.35 1.42
C GLN A 169 -14.18 6.76 0.14
N ALA A 170 -12.99 6.17 0.26
CA ALA A 170 -12.38 5.41 -0.84
C ALA A 170 -13.23 4.19 -1.15
N LEU A 171 -13.17 3.73 -2.41
CA LEU A 171 -14.00 2.67 -3.00
C LEU A 171 -14.40 1.55 -2.03
#